data_AF-A0A6C0P583-F1
#
_entry.id   AF-A0A6C0P583-F1
#
_cell.length_a   1.000
_cell.length_b   1.000
_cell.length_c   1.000
_cell.angle_alpha   90.00
_cell.angle_beta   90.00
_cell.angle_gamma   90.00
#
_symmetry.space_group_name_H-M   'P 1'
#
loop_
_entity.id
_entity.type
_entity.pdbx_description
1 polymer ?
#
loop_
_entity_poly.entity_id
_entity_poly.type
_entity_poly.pdbx_seq_one_letter_code
_entity_poly.pdbx_strand_id
1 'polypeptide(L)'
;MNHPKARPYYRLLSYGIGSLMLIASLGQTVAEAAPQPAVPQTQQTQQNQNASNIAVILDRQPLPLTLPPILIHGSLMFPAKAFFQAVGVKFSIRNGHVTAVNGSIQVEGNLSSNKAAKGKQAVQMPAAPTIQNDRLYVPAKFVSLVMDKEVSYYAGGGKKTVTIGYNEGQMTGFRRLMFEAARNGDAKVIETMLSRGVGVNEKMRNEYGDNTALDYAVLTDHVEAAQVLLEHGGTFDTQRVFQLLVSQDAAMIELLLQHGIDPNMPLSNLNGSLLSVACNEIGSMHPDGTETTIHPSPQIVKLLLDYGGDPLSDDSLTNAVQAGSRAVVQLLMQHGADPYRMDSMGSTPYQRAVIIGAVSWFTLDADTAGSSGSEQPEGVHHIPIFSVLNEDGTPLMSGTIVVEGTSNPGFSRKEFNWKGEDINLDVPDGDYKVSTIMRVGAAYLPSGKRIQVDQGKATPSVYRLPALNVHVTIANAGDDQKHGFATLLNADGTNLLTYVEVEDGKFGLYLPPGTYKLSDYRVQASIYQLSGDTTITVSEKSGIQELVVTMSEGALKLKLAAE
;
A
#
# COMPACT_ATOMS: atom_id res chain seq x y z
N MET A 1 32.02 -34.21 -23.50
CA MET A 1 30.89 -35.15 -23.22
C MET A 1 29.69 -34.32 -22.77
N ASN A 2 28.62 -34.38 -23.55
CA ASN A 2 27.19 -34.18 -23.26
C ASN A 2 26.69 -33.02 -22.35
N HIS A 3 26.01 -32.07 -23.01
CA HIS A 3 24.82 -31.37 -22.51
C HIS A 3 23.64 -32.35 -22.29
N PRO A 4 22.61 -32.02 -21.48
CA PRO A 4 21.45 -31.20 -21.92
C PRO A 4 20.97 -30.19 -20.85
N LYS A 5 20.63 -28.93 -21.17
CA LYS A 5 19.33 -28.39 -21.65
C LYS A 5 18.08 -28.86 -20.86
N ALA A 6 17.48 -27.94 -20.10
CA ALA A 6 16.06 -28.01 -19.71
C ALA A 6 15.34 -26.72 -20.13
N ARG A 7 14.20 -26.89 -20.83
CA ARG A 7 13.26 -25.88 -21.32
C ARG A 7 12.03 -25.80 -20.39
N PRO A 8 11.24 -24.73 -20.46
CA PRO A 8 10.13 -24.46 -19.54
C PRO A 8 8.86 -25.25 -19.90
N TYR A 9 8.04 -25.55 -18.89
CA TYR A 9 6.73 -26.20 -19.03
C TYR A 9 5.66 -25.19 -19.48
N TYR A 10 5.12 -25.40 -20.69
CA TYR A 10 3.77 -25.00 -21.07
C TYR A 10 2.81 -26.17 -20.79
N ARG A 11 1.66 -25.92 -20.17
CA ARG A 11 0.49 -26.80 -20.28
C ARG A 11 -0.74 -25.98 -20.66
N LEU A 12 -1.07 -26.06 -21.95
CA LEU A 12 -2.42 -25.95 -22.49
C LEU A 12 -3.19 -27.22 -22.11
N LEU A 13 -4.44 -27.06 -21.66
CA LEU A 13 -5.46 -28.09 -21.74
C LEU A 13 -6.77 -27.42 -22.18
N SER A 14 -7.15 -27.69 -23.43
CA SER A 14 -8.46 -27.47 -24.01
C SER A 14 -9.06 -28.82 -24.37
N TYR A 15 -10.29 -29.09 -23.95
CA TYR A 15 -11.35 -29.98 -24.47
C TYR A 15 -12.50 -29.83 -23.43
N GLY A 16 -13.78 -29.61 -23.70
CA GLY A 16 -14.59 -29.85 -24.89
C GLY A 16 -15.83 -30.66 -24.48
N ILE A 17 -16.99 -29.99 -24.41
CA ILE A 17 -18.39 -30.47 -24.61
C ILE A 17 -18.96 -31.52 -23.63
N GLY A 18 -20.13 -31.19 -23.05
CA GLY A 18 -21.02 -32.15 -22.39
C GLY A 18 -22.29 -31.51 -21.85
N SER A 19 -23.31 -31.39 -22.69
CA SER A 19 -24.67 -30.95 -22.34
C SER A 19 -25.33 -31.89 -21.32
N LEU A 20 -26.05 -31.33 -20.34
CA LEU A 20 -27.22 -32.01 -19.75
C LEU A 20 -28.26 -30.98 -19.30
N MET A 21 -29.39 -31.01 -19.99
CA MET A 21 -30.64 -30.38 -19.57
C MET A 21 -31.15 -31.05 -18.29
N LEU A 22 -31.69 -30.28 -17.36
CA LEU A 22 -32.75 -30.77 -16.48
C LEU A 22 -33.91 -29.78 -16.45
N ILE A 23 -35.07 -30.33 -16.79
CA ILE A 23 -36.39 -29.72 -16.85
C ILE A 23 -36.96 -29.71 -15.44
N ALA A 24 -37.51 -28.58 -14.98
CA ALA A 24 -38.47 -28.56 -13.90
C ALA A 24 -39.57 -27.54 -14.23
N SER A 25 -40.74 -28.09 -14.52
CA SER A 25 -41.99 -27.41 -14.84
C SER A 25 -42.81 -27.13 -13.57
N LEU A 26 -43.20 -25.88 -13.35
CA LEU A 26 -44.40 -25.46 -12.61
C LEU A 26 -44.83 -24.15 -13.30
N GLY A 27 -45.97 -24.04 -13.98
CA GLY A 27 -47.33 -24.14 -13.43
C GLY A 27 -47.95 -22.74 -13.54
N GLN A 28 -48.83 -22.54 -14.52
CA GLN A 28 -49.40 -21.26 -14.95
C GLN A 28 -50.28 -20.56 -13.90
N THR A 29 -50.34 -19.23 -13.95
CA THR A 29 -51.64 -18.51 -14.02
C THR A 29 -51.53 -17.33 -14.99
N VAL A 30 -52.51 -17.24 -15.88
CA VAL A 30 -52.65 -16.23 -16.94
C VAL A 30 -53.65 -15.19 -16.42
N ALA A 31 -53.28 -13.91 -16.45
CA ALA A 31 -54.22 -12.80 -16.29
C ALA A 31 -54.37 -12.07 -17.63
N GLU A 32 -55.64 -11.92 -17.98
CA GLU A 32 -56.24 -11.53 -19.24
C GLU A 32 -56.04 -10.04 -19.56
N ALA A 33 -55.59 -9.72 -20.78
CA ALA A 33 -55.46 -8.35 -21.27
C ALA A 33 -56.65 -8.01 -22.19
N ALA A 34 -57.37 -6.95 -21.83
CA ALA A 34 -58.49 -6.39 -22.59
C ALA A 34 -58.02 -5.50 -23.78
N PRO A 35 -58.87 -5.27 -24.80
CA PRO A 35 -58.45 -4.95 -26.16
C PRO A 35 -58.22 -3.45 -26.45
N GLN A 36 -57.38 -3.20 -27.47
CA GLN A 36 -57.13 -1.89 -28.08
C GLN A 36 -58.36 -1.30 -28.79
N PRO A 37 -58.45 0.03 -28.92
CA PRO A 37 -59.11 0.69 -30.04
C PRO A 37 -58.11 1.26 -31.04
N ALA A 38 -58.31 0.94 -32.32
CA ALA A 38 -57.58 1.43 -33.48
C ALA A 38 -58.22 2.70 -34.07
N VAL A 39 -57.43 3.67 -34.57
CA VAL A 39 -57.79 4.63 -35.65
C VAL A 39 -56.49 5.29 -36.18
N PRO A 40 -56.38 5.78 -37.45
CA PRO A 40 -56.61 5.14 -38.74
C PRO A 40 -55.38 5.22 -39.68
N GLN A 41 -55.32 4.32 -40.67
CA GLN A 41 -54.43 4.45 -41.83
C GLN A 41 -55.04 5.38 -42.89
N THR A 42 -54.33 6.42 -43.29
CA THR A 42 -54.52 7.11 -44.57
C THR A 42 -53.41 6.70 -45.54
N GLN A 43 -53.83 6.16 -46.68
CA GLN A 43 -52.97 5.69 -47.76
C GLN A 43 -52.36 6.85 -48.57
N GLN A 44 -51.06 6.70 -48.83
CA GLN A 44 -50.37 6.93 -50.12
C GLN A 44 -50.66 8.21 -50.91
N THR A 45 -49.65 9.08 -51.00
CA THR A 45 -49.07 9.48 -52.30
C THR A 45 -47.72 10.17 -52.11
N GLN A 46 -46.64 9.48 -52.47
CA GLN A 46 -45.57 9.94 -53.36
C GLN A 46 -44.35 9.03 -53.19
N GLN A 47 -44.16 8.18 -54.19
CA GLN A 47 -42.89 7.50 -54.45
C GLN A 47 -41.78 8.55 -54.50
N ASN A 48 -40.82 8.48 -53.57
CA ASN A 48 -39.49 9.01 -53.79
C ASN A 48 -38.48 7.97 -53.31
N GLN A 49 -37.89 7.31 -54.30
CA GLN A 49 -36.64 6.59 -54.35
C GLN A 49 -35.89 6.40 -53.01
N ASN A 50 -35.73 5.12 -52.66
CA ASN A 50 -34.67 4.61 -51.78
C ASN A 50 -33.30 5.18 -52.16
N ALA A 51 -32.85 6.22 -51.48
CA ALA A 51 -31.45 6.61 -51.41
C ALA A 51 -31.02 6.51 -49.94
N SER A 52 -30.35 5.42 -49.58
CA SER A 52 -29.65 5.30 -48.30
C SER A 52 -28.70 6.51 -48.15
N ASN A 53 -29.06 7.49 -47.32
CA ASN A 53 -28.26 8.70 -47.12
C ASN A 53 -26.86 8.32 -46.60
N ILE A 54 -25.83 8.92 -47.19
CA ILE A 54 -24.45 8.76 -46.73
C ILE A 54 -24.25 9.64 -45.49
N ALA A 55 -24.03 9.03 -44.33
CA ALA A 55 -23.72 9.76 -43.09
C ALA A 55 -22.28 10.29 -43.12
N VAL A 56 -22.05 11.47 -42.53
CA VAL A 56 -20.71 12.08 -42.45
C VAL A 56 -20.25 12.11 -41.00
N ILE A 57 -19.03 11.66 -40.76
CA ILE A 57 -18.35 11.69 -39.47
C ILE A 57 -17.09 12.54 -39.65
N LEU A 58 -16.97 13.62 -38.87
CA LEU A 58 -15.79 14.48 -38.83
C LEU A 58 -15.16 14.38 -37.45
N ASP A 59 -13.89 13.99 -37.39
CA ASP A 59 -13.15 13.83 -36.11
C ASP A 59 -13.91 12.97 -35.10
N ARG A 60 -14.46 11.84 -35.60
CA ARG A 60 -15.31 10.89 -34.86
C ARG A 60 -16.67 11.41 -34.40
N GLN A 61 -17.01 12.66 -34.68
CA GLN A 61 -18.32 13.23 -34.38
C GLN A 61 -19.25 13.21 -35.60
N PRO A 62 -20.53 12.85 -35.44
CA PRO A 62 -21.51 12.98 -36.52
C PRO A 62 -21.60 14.43 -37.00
N LEU A 63 -21.43 14.65 -38.30
CA LEU A 63 -21.61 15.94 -38.93
C LEU A 63 -22.92 15.92 -39.73
N PRO A 64 -24.04 16.39 -39.15
CA PRO A 64 -25.30 16.46 -39.88
C PRO A 64 -25.17 17.50 -41.00
N LEU A 65 -25.40 17.05 -42.23
CA LEU A 65 -25.47 17.93 -43.38
C LEU A 65 -26.92 18.09 -43.83
N THR A 66 -27.29 19.30 -44.22
CA THR A 66 -28.59 19.58 -44.85
C THR A 66 -28.77 18.80 -46.16
N LEU A 67 -27.66 18.40 -46.79
CA LEU A 67 -27.62 17.57 -47.98
C LEU A 67 -26.56 16.48 -47.84
N PRO A 68 -26.88 15.21 -48.16
CA PRO A 68 -25.91 14.13 -48.05
C PRO A 68 -24.88 14.19 -49.19
N PRO A 69 -23.66 13.66 -48.97
CA PRO A 69 -22.76 13.28 -50.04
C PRO A 69 -23.41 12.24 -50.96
N ILE A 70 -22.96 12.22 -52.21
CA ILE A 70 -23.47 11.31 -53.25
C ILE A 70 -22.31 10.64 -54.00
N LEU A 71 -22.60 9.52 -54.66
CA LEU A 71 -21.67 8.87 -55.58
C LEU A 71 -22.04 9.27 -57.01
N ILE A 72 -21.10 9.90 -57.73
CA ILE A 72 -21.23 10.22 -59.16
C ILE A 72 -20.18 9.40 -59.91
N HIS A 73 -20.63 8.47 -60.76
CA HIS A 73 -19.74 7.56 -61.51
C HIS A 73 -18.68 6.88 -60.62
N GLY A 74 -19.09 6.44 -59.42
CA GLY A 74 -18.19 5.81 -58.44
C GLY A 74 -17.30 6.76 -57.62
N SER A 75 -17.27 8.05 -57.95
CA SER A 75 -16.56 9.06 -57.15
C SER A 75 -17.46 9.62 -56.05
N LEU A 76 -16.95 9.68 -54.82
CA LEU A 76 -17.62 10.33 -53.70
C LEU A 76 -17.56 11.85 -53.83
N MET A 77 -18.72 12.48 -53.77
CA MET A 77 -18.93 13.89 -54.03
C MET A 77 -19.70 14.55 -52.89
N PHE A 78 -19.18 15.67 -52.39
CA PHE A 78 -19.77 16.43 -51.30
C PHE A 78 -20.53 17.65 -51.81
N PRO A 79 -21.73 17.95 -51.26
CA PRO A 79 -22.44 19.18 -51.58
C PRO A 79 -21.64 20.37 -51.00
N ALA A 80 -20.94 21.10 -51.87
CA ALA A 80 -19.84 21.98 -51.46
C ALA A 80 -20.29 23.06 -50.48
N LYS A 81 -21.40 23.76 -50.78
CA LYS A 81 -21.95 24.81 -49.92
C LYS A 81 -22.37 24.26 -48.55
N ALA A 82 -23.13 23.17 -48.53
CA ALA A 82 -23.65 22.58 -47.29
C ALA A 82 -22.51 22.07 -46.40
N PHE A 83 -21.54 21.37 -46.99
CA PHE A 83 -20.39 20.84 -46.26
C PHE A 83 -19.50 21.96 -45.71
N PHE A 84 -19.00 22.88 -46.55
CA PHE A 84 -18.07 23.92 -46.10
C PHE A 84 -18.70 24.91 -45.13
N GLN A 85 -20.00 25.19 -45.26
CA GLN A 85 -20.74 25.95 -44.26
C GLN A 85 -20.79 25.22 -42.91
N ALA A 86 -21.08 23.91 -42.91
CA ALA A 86 -21.17 23.11 -41.69
C ALA A 86 -19.83 23.01 -40.93
N VAL A 87 -18.70 23.07 -41.64
CA VAL A 87 -17.35 23.02 -41.03
C VAL A 87 -16.69 24.40 -40.89
N GLY A 88 -17.40 25.49 -41.17
CA GLY A 88 -16.89 26.86 -40.99
C GLY A 88 -15.79 27.28 -41.98
N VAL A 89 -15.66 26.60 -43.12
CA VAL A 89 -14.64 26.87 -44.15
C VAL A 89 -15.17 27.88 -45.17
N LYS A 90 -14.36 28.89 -45.51
CA LYS A 90 -14.72 29.89 -46.52
C LYS A 90 -14.70 29.24 -47.89
N PHE A 91 -15.83 29.28 -48.60
CA PHE A 91 -15.99 28.66 -49.91
C PHE A 91 -16.61 29.65 -50.91
N SER A 92 -16.08 29.70 -52.13
CA SER A 92 -16.62 30.54 -53.19
C SER A 92 -16.49 29.89 -54.56
N ILE A 93 -17.40 30.26 -55.45
CA ILE A 93 -17.33 29.94 -56.88
C ILE A 93 -17.51 31.22 -57.71
N ARG A 94 -16.62 31.48 -58.67
CA ARG A 94 -16.72 32.60 -59.62
C ARG A 94 -16.27 32.15 -61.01
N ASN A 95 -17.08 32.37 -62.04
CA ASN A 95 -16.77 31.99 -63.42
C ASN A 95 -16.31 30.52 -63.58
N GLY A 96 -16.89 29.60 -62.80
CA GLY A 96 -16.50 28.19 -62.78
C GLY A 96 -15.23 27.87 -62.00
N HIS A 97 -14.52 28.88 -61.47
CA HIS A 97 -13.41 28.69 -60.54
C HIS A 97 -13.92 28.49 -59.13
N VAL A 98 -13.52 27.39 -58.49
CA VAL A 98 -13.92 26.96 -57.16
C VAL A 98 -12.74 27.17 -56.21
N THR A 99 -12.96 27.89 -55.12
CA THR A 99 -11.93 28.19 -54.12
C THR A 99 -12.45 27.91 -52.71
N ALA A 100 -11.66 27.20 -51.91
CA ALA A 100 -11.92 26.94 -50.51
C ALA A 100 -10.70 27.32 -49.65
N VAL A 101 -10.94 28.00 -48.53
CA VAL A 101 -9.90 28.49 -47.61
C VAL A 101 -10.21 28.06 -46.19
N ASN A 102 -9.30 27.28 -45.61
CA ASN A 102 -9.35 26.77 -44.24
C ASN A 102 -8.07 27.16 -43.50
N GLY A 103 -8.12 28.22 -42.68
CA GLY A 103 -6.92 28.79 -42.07
C GLY A 103 -5.91 29.25 -43.12
N SER A 104 -4.70 28.68 -43.08
CA SER A 104 -3.63 28.93 -44.06
C SER A 104 -3.73 28.08 -45.33
N ILE A 105 -4.64 27.11 -45.37
CA ILE A 105 -4.80 26.18 -46.50
C ILE A 105 -5.78 26.78 -47.50
N GLN A 106 -5.29 27.01 -48.72
CA GLN A 106 -6.09 27.43 -49.86
C GLN A 106 -6.04 26.36 -50.94
N VAL A 107 -7.22 25.90 -51.36
CA VAL A 107 -7.38 24.94 -52.46
C VAL A 107 -8.27 25.52 -53.53
N GLU A 108 -7.81 25.39 -54.77
CA GLU A 108 -8.44 25.92 -55.96
C GLU A 108 -8.67 24.83 -56.99
N GLY A 109 -9.71 24.98 -57.80
CA GLY A 109 -10.03 24.08 -58.90
C GLY A 109 -11.02 24.72 -59.85
N ASN A 110 -11.28 24.08 -60.99
CA ASN A 110 -12.26 24.57 -61.95
C ASN A 110 -13.35 23.51 -62.17
N LEU A 111 -14.57 23.96 -62.45
CA LEU A 111 -15.63 23.10 -62.97
C LEU A 111 -15.11 22.30 -64.16
N SER A 112 -15.50 21.03 -64.23
CA SER A 112 -15.13 20.11 -65.32
C SER A 112 -13.62 19.82 -65.47
N SER A 113 -12.77 20.34 -64.58
CA SER A 113 -11.35 19.97 -64.47
C SER A 113 -11.14 19.06 -63.27
N ASN A 114 -10.47 17.93 -63.49
CA ASN A 114 -10.06 17.01 -62.43
C ASN A 114 -8.70 17.37 -61.81
N LYS A 115 -8.22 18.61 -62.01
CA LYS A 115 -7.02 19.14 -61.36
C LYS A 115 -7.41 20.19 -60.31
N ALA A 116 -6.80 20.10 -59.15
CA ALA A 116 -6.86 21.11 -58.10
C ALA A 116 -5.45 21.63 -57.79
N ALA A 117 -5.34 22.80 -57.20
CA ALA A 117 -4.09 23.35 -56.67
C ALA A 117 -4.23 23.56 -55.17
N LYS A 118 -3.30 23.01 -54.37
CA LYS A 118 -3.13 23.33 -52.94
C LYS A 118 -1.90 24.23 -52.83
N GLY A 119 -2.11 25.54 -52.70
CA GLY A 119 -1.04 26.52 -52.89
C GLY A 119 -0.39 26.39 -54.27
N LYS A 120 0.93 26.19 -54.33
CA LYS A 120 1.69 26.02 -55.60
C LYS A 120 1.65 24.60 -56.17
N GLN A 121 1.10 23.63 -55.43
CA GLN A 121 1.15 22.22 -55.82
C GLN A 121 -0.12 21.81 -56.57
N ALA A 122 0.05 21.38 -57.82
CA ALA A 122 -1.03 20.77 -58.60
C ALA A 122 -1.28 19.33 -58.14
N VAL A 123 -2.56 18.97 -57.96
CA VAL A 123 -3.01 17.66 -57.49
C VAL A 123 -4.09 17.14 -58.44
N GLN A 124 -3.90 15.92 -58.91
CA GLN A 124 -4.89 15.20 -59.71
C GLN A 124 -5.99 14.64 -58.80
N MET A 125 -7.25 14.85 -59.18
CA MET A 125 -8.44 14.35 -58.51
C MET A 125 -9.10 13.24 -59.33
N PRO A 126 -9.81 12.29 -58.70
CA PRO A 126 -10.52 11.22 -59.41
C PRO A 126 -11.75 11.71 -60.19
N ALA A 127 -12.30 12.87 -59.81
CA ALA A 127 -13.42 13.52 -60.48
C ALA A 127 -13.21 15.04 -60.52
N ALA A 128 -13.95 15.72 -61.36
CA ALA A 128 -14.03 17.18 -61.40
C ALA A 128 -15.15 17.71 -60.48
N PRO A 129 -15.02 18.93 -59.92
CA PRO A 129 -16.16 19.67 -59.40
C PRO A 129 -17.25 19.78 -60.48
N THR A 130 -18.50 19.48 -60.10
CA THR A 130 -19.61 19.39 -61.05
C THR A 130 -20.89 19.97 -60.47
N ILE A 131 -21.78 20.43 -61.34
CA ILE A 131 -23.12 20.89 -60.96
C ILE A 131 -24.10 19.75 -61.25
N GLN A 132 -24.86 19.34 -60.25
CA GLN A 132 -25.94 18.37 -60.39
C GLN A 132 -27.19 18.93 -59.69
N ASN A 133 -28.31 19.01 -60.41
CA ASN A 133 -29.57 19.58 -59.91
C ASN A 133 -29.38 20.96 -59.25
N ASP A 134 -28.74 21.88 -59.99
CA ASP A 134 -28.42 23.26 -59.56
C ASP A 134 -27.56 23.36 -58.29
N ARG A 135 -26.86 22.29 -57.93
CA ARG A 135 -25.99 22.23 -56.75
C ARG A 135 -24.58 21.84 -57.13
N LEU A 136 -23.63 22.60 -56.59
CA LEU A 136 -22.22 22.32 -56.76
C LEU A 136 -21.77 21.19 -55.84
N TYR A 137 -21.19 20.17 -56.44
CA TYR A 137 -20.57 19.04 -55.77
C TYR A 137 -19.06 19.05 -56.02
N VAL A 138 -18.28 18.86 -54.95
CA VAL A 138 -16.82 18.74 -55.02
C VAL A 138 -16.38 17.32 -54.68
N PRO A 139 -15.32 16.80 -55.33
CA PRO A 139 -14.80 15.47 -55.03
C PRO A 139 -14.31 15.34 -53.58
N ALA A 140 -14.39 14.14 -53.02
CA ALA A 140 -13.82 13.82 -51.70
C ALA A 140 -12.33 14.18 -51.60
N LYS A 141 -11.56 14.06 -52.69
CA LYS A 141 -10.15 14.49 -52.71
C LYS A 141 -10.00 16.01 -52.55
N PHE A 142 -10.92 16.82 -53.09
CA PHE A 142 -10.92 18.27 -52.87
C PHE A 142 -11.18 18.59 -51.40
N VAL A 143 -12.19 17.93 -50.79
CA VAL A 143 -12.47 18.04 -49.35
C VAL A 143 -11.26 17.64 -48.51
N SER A 144 -10.62 16.51 -48.83
CA SER A 144 -9.39 16.04 -48.18
C SER A 144 -8.27 17.08 -48.20
N LEU A 145 -8.04 17.72 -49.35
CA LEU A 145 -7.00 18.75 -49.49
C LEU A 145 -7.30 20.01 -48.68
N VAL A 146 -8.56 20.44 -48.64
CA VAL A 146 -9.01 21.64 -47.90
C VAL A 146 -8.98 21.42 -46.40
N MET A 147 -9.43 20.25 -45.96
CA MET A 147 -9.50 19.90 -44.54
C MET A 147 -8.15 19.41 -43.99
N ASP A 148 -7.18 19.11 -44.87
CA ASP A 148 -5.92 18.42 -44.56
C ASP A 148 -6.13 17.12 -43.78
N LYS A 149 -7.15 16.37 -44.22
CA LYS A 149 -7.66 15.16 -43.57
C LYS A 149 -7.83 14.04 -44.57
N GLU A 150 -7.71 12.81 -44.10
CA GLU A 150 -8.11 11.65 -44.89
C GLU A 150 -9.64 11.58 -44.98
N VAL A 151 -10.13 11.13 -46.13
CA VAL A 151 -11.55 10.92 -46.39
C VAL A 151 -11.74 9.47 -46.83
N SER A 152 -12.39 8.68 -45.98
CA SER A 152 -12.65 7.26 -46.21
C SER A 152 -14.14 7.00 -46.30
N TYR A 153 -14.55 6.20 -47.29
CA TYR A 153 -15.94 5.81 -47.50
C TYR A 153 -16.13 4.33 -47.16
N TYR A 154 -17.13 4.03 -46.35
CA TYR A 154 -17.54 2.68 -45.99
C TYR A 154 -19.00 2.44 -46.39
N ALA A 155 -19.25 1.30 -47.02
CA ALA A 155 -20.60 0.83 -47.33
C ALA A 155 -20.71 -0.65 -46.93
N GLY A 156 -21.50 -0.94 -45.89
CA GLY A 156 -21.66 -2.29 -45.35
C GLY A 156 -22.83 -2.38 -44.38
N GLY A 157 -23.50 -3.53 -44.31
CA GLY A 157 -24.62 -3.77 -43.38
C GLY A 157 -25.81 -2.81 -43.56
N GLY A 158 -26.06 -2.33 -44.79
CA GLY A 158 -27.12 -1.36 -45.09
C GLY A 158 -26.80 0.10 -44.70
N LYS A 159 -25.64 0.37 -44.10
CA LYS A 159 -25.17 1.71 -43.73
C LYS A 159 -24.09 2.20 -44.70
N LYS A 160 -24.14 3.50 -45.01
CA LYS A 160 -23.13 4.19 -45.81
C LYS A 160 -22.60 5.36 -45.01
N THR A 161 -21.29 5.40 -44.80
CA THR A 161 -20.64 6.39 -43.95
C THR A 161 -19.38 6.92 -44.63
N VAL A 162 -19.13 8.21 -44.48
CA VAL A 162 -17.87 8.84 -44.81
C VAL A 162 -17.23 9.37 -43.55
N THR A 163 -15.98 9.02 -43.33
CA THR A 163 -15.17 9.53 -42.22
C THR A 163 -14.15 10.52 -42.76
N ILE A 164 -14.07 11.68 -42.13
CA ILE A 164 -13.09 12.72 -42.38
C ILE A 164 -12.29 12.89 -41.09
N GLY A 165 -10.99 12.61 -41.11
CA GLY A 165 -10.17 12.59 -39.90
C GLY A 165 -8.70 12.78 -40.17
N TYR A 166 -7.92 12.91 -39.09
CA TYR A 166 -6.47 13.04 -39.16
C TYR A 166 -5.83 11.83 -39.82
N ASN A 167 -4.78 12.08 -40.62
CA ASN A 167 -3.97 11.01 -41.21
C ASN A 167 -3.00 10.43 -40.17
N GLU A 168 -2.39 9.27 -40.49
CA GLU A 168 -1.53 8.56 -39.55
C GLU A 168 -0.28 9.37 -39.15
N GLY A 169 0.25 10.21 -40.04
CA GLY A 169 1.37 11.09 -39.73
C GLY A 169 1.00 12.17 -38.71
N GLN A 170 -0.17 12.80 -38.88
CA GLN A 170 -0.73 13.76 -37.92
C GLN A 170 -1.01 13.09 -36.57
N MET A 171 -1.63 11.91 -36.57
CA MET A 171 -1.92 11.15 -35.34
C MET A 171 -0.63 10.76 -34.61
N THR A 172 0.41 10.34 -35.34
CA THR A 172 1.73 10.08 -34.76
C THR A 172 2.31 11.33 -34.10
N GLY A 173 2.18 12.48 -34.74
CA GLY A 173 2.58 13.77 -34.14
C GLY A 173 1.79 14.11 -32.87
N PHE A 174 0.48 13.89 -32.85
CA PHE A 174 -0.36 14.13 -31.67
C PHE A 174 -0.05 13.19 -30.52
N ARG A 175 0.20 11.89 -30.79
CA ARG A 175 0.65 10.94 -29.77
C ARG A 175 1.95 11.40 -29.13
N ARG A 176 2.95 11.77 -29.94
CA ARG A 176 4.23 12.28 -29.42
C ARG A 176 4.05 13.52 -28.55
N LEU A 177 3.24 14.48 -29.01
CA LEU A 177 2.92 15.67 -28.23
C LEU A 177 2.23 15.35 -26.91
N MET A 178 1.36 14.33 -26.87
CA MET A 178 0.73 13.89 -25.63
C MET A 178 1.73 13.29 -24.63
N PHE A 179 2.67 12.47 -25.09
CA PHE A 179 3.74 11.91 -24.25
C PHE A 179 4.67 13.01 -23.71
N GLU A 180 5.06 13.95 -24.55
CA GLU A 180 5.86 15.11 -24.15
C GLU A 180 5.11 16.01 -23.17
N ALA A 181 3.82 16.25 -23.39
CA ALA A 181 2.98 17.03 -22.49
C ALA A 181 2.82 16.35 -21.13
N ALA A 182 2.62 15.02 -21.08
CA ALA A 182 2.56 14.27 -19.83
C ALA A 182 3.87 14.36 -19.05
N ARG A 183 5.02 14.22 -19.73
CA ARG A 183 6.35 14.36 -19.12
C ARG A 183 6.65 15.77 -18.60
N ASN A 184 6.05 16.80 -19.17
CA ASN A 184 6.29 18.21 -18.81
C ASN A 184 5.13 18.84 -18.00
N GLY A 185 4.09 18.07 -17.69
CA GLY A 185 2.95 18.51 -16.89
C GLY A 185 1.92 19.39 -17.63
N ASP A 186 1.92 19.42 -18.96
CA ASP A 186 0.99 20.24 -19.74
C ASP A 186 -0.37 19.54 -19.92
N ALA A 187 -1.18 19.57 -18.87
CA ALA A 187 -2.53 19.02 -18.84
C ALA A 187 -3.41 19.54 -19.98
N LYS A 188 -3.24 20.80 -20.40
CA LYS A 188 -4.06 21.40 -21.47
C LYS A 188 -3.72 20.83 -22.83
N VAL A 189 -2.44 20.58 -23.11
CA VAL A 189 -2.03 19.89 -24.34
C VAL A 189 -2.52 18.45 -24.33
N ILE A 190 -2.48 17.76 -23.19
CA ILE A 190 -3.03 16.39 -23.05
C ILE A 190 -4.52 16.37 -23.41
N GLU A 191 -5.35 17.21 -22.80
CA GLU A 191 -6.78 17.34 -23.15
C GLU A 191 -6.97 17.60 -24.65
N THR A 192 -6.15 18.48 -25.22
CA THR A 192 -6.22 18.80 -26.64
C THR A 192 -5.92 17.58 -27.50
N MET A 193 -4.91 16.78 -27.17
CA MET A 193 -4.58 15.56 -27.93
C MET A 193 -5.65 14.47 -27.77
N LEU A 194 -6.19 14.28 -26.56
CA LEU A 194 -7.31 13.39 -26.30
C LEU A 194 -8.55 13.78 -27.12
N SER A 195 -8.88 15.09 -27.16
CA SER A 195 -9.99 15.62 -27.97
C SER A 195 -9.82 15.40 -29.48
N ARG A 196 -8.56 15.27 -29.95
CA ARG A 196 -8.22 14.93 -31.34
C ARG A 196 -8.24 13.43 -31.63
N GLY A 197 -8.61 12.62 -30.64
CA GLY A 197 -8.83 11.19 -30.79
C GLY A 197 -7.60 10.32 -30.54
N VAL A 198 -6.53 10.88 -29.96
CA VAL A 198 -5.44 10.06 -29.43
C VAL A 198 -6.00 9.19 -28.30
N GLY A 199 -5.79 7.88 -28.37
CA GLY A 199 -6.21 6.98 -27.29
C GLY A 199 -5.34 7.17 -26.05
N VAL A 200 -5.98 7.25 -24.88
CA VAL A 200 -5.30 7.56 -23.61
C VAL A 200 -4.21 6.54 -23.22
N ASN A 201 -4.40 5.27 -23.62
CA ASN A 201 -3.52 4.14 -23.33
C ASN A 201 -2.65 3.73 -24.54
N GLU A 202 -2.53 4.59 -25.56
CA GLU A 202 -1.68 4.30 -26.71
C GLU A 202 -0.20 4.25 -26.30
N LYS A 203 0.53 3.32 -26.91
CA LYS A 203 1.95 3.09 -26.64
C LYS A 203 2.79 3.41 -27.88
N MET A 204 3.83 4.22 -27.70
CA MET A 204 4.79 4.55 -28.75
C MET A 204 6.08 3.73 -28.55
N ARG A 205 6.00 2.41 -28.78
CA ARG A 205 7.04 1.43 -28.43
C ARG A 205 8.46 1.75 -28.92
N ASN A 206 8.57 2.36 -30.10
CA ASN A 206 9.87 2.69 -30.69
C ASN A 206 10.55 3.90 -30.03
N GLU A 207 9.79 4.79 -29.38
CA GLU A 207 10.28 6.07 -28.85
C GLU A 207 10.23 6.11 -27.32
N TYR A 208 9.19 5.51 -26.73
CA TYR A 208 8.88 5.59 -25.30
C TYR A 208 8.75 4.21 -24.63
N GLY A 209 9.03 3.12 -25.36
CA GLY A 209 8.95 1.75 -24.85
C GLY A 209 7.52 1.32 -24.51
N ASP A 210 7.36 0.52 -23.46
CA ASP A 210 6.04 0.01 -23.05
C ASP A 210 5.25 0.97 -22.15
N ASN A 211 5.76 2.18 -21.94
CA ASN A 211 5.11 3.21 -21.12
C ASN A 211 3.92 3.85 -21.85
N THR A 212 2.92 4.24 -21.07
CA THR A 212 1.81 5.13 -21.44
C THR A 212 2.16 6.59 -21.13
N ALA A 213 1.33 7.53 -21.58
CA ALA A 213 1.47 8.92 -21.16
C ALA A 213 1.33 9.07 -19.62
N LEU A 214 0.45 8.27 -18.99
CA LEU A 214 0.24 8.34 -17.54
C LEU A 214 1.47 7.86 -16.76
N ASP A 215 2.18 6.83 -17.24
CA ASP A 215 3.45 6.41 -16.64
C ASP A 215 4.45 7.58 -16.55
N TYR A 216 4.53 8.43 -17.58
CA TYR A 216 5.41 9.61 -17.55
C TYR A 216 4.92 10.67 -16.56
N ALA A 217 3.63 11.02 -16.58
CA ALA A 217 3.09 12.02 -15.65
C ALA A 217 3.27 11.61 -14.18
N VAL A 218 3.12 10.31 -13.87
CA VAL A 218 3.37 9.75 -12.53
C VAL A 218 4.85 9.81 -12.18
N LEU A 219 5.74 9.38 -13.08
CA LEU A 219 7.19 9.35 -12.82
C LEU A 219 7.85 10.73 -12.69
N THR A 220 7.26 11.75 -13.30
CA THR A 220 7.77 13.12 -13.26
C THR A 220 7.03 14.01 -12.27
N ASP A 221 6.16 13.44 -11.42
CA ASP A 221 5.38 14.15 -10.39
C ASP A 221 4.61 15.36 -10.98
N HIS A 222 3.72 15.04 -11.92
CA HIS A 222 2.84 16.03 -12.55
C HIS A 222 1.37 15.66 -12.29
N VAL A 223 0.91 15.97 -11.07
CA VAL A 223 -0.41 15.61 -10.53
C VAL A 223 -1.56 16.01 -11.47
N GLU A 224 -1.58 17.24 -11.99
CA GLU A 224 -2.67 17.71 -12.87
C GLU A 224 -2.69 16.97 -14.22
N ALA A 225 -1.51 16.67 -14.78
CA ALA A 225 -1.41 15.89 -16.00
C ALA A 225 -1.85 14.44 -15.77
N ALA A 226 -1.46 13.84 -14.65
CA ALA A 226 -1.89 12.51 -14.23
C ALA A 226 -3.41 12.47 -14.02
N GLN A 227 -3.98 13.49 -13.37
CA GLN A 227 -5.41 13.59 -13.13
C GLN A 227 -6.21 13.59 -14.44
N VAL A 228 -5.85 14.45 -15.41
CA VAL A 228 -6.52 14.47 -16.72
C VAL A 228 -6.48 13.11 -17.41
N LEU A 229 -5.34 12.42 -17.35
CA LEU A 229 -5.19 11.11 -17.96
C LEU A 229 -6.05 10.05 -17.25
N LEU A 230 -6.08 10.04 -15.91
CA LEU A 230 -6.90 9.14 -15.10
C LEU A 230 -8.40 9.35 -15.34
N GLU A 231 -8.86 10.61 -15.39
CA GLU A 231 -10.25 10.99 -15.70
C GLU A 231 -10.71 10.46 -17.07
N HIS A 232 -9.78 10.28 -18.01
CA HIS A 232 -10.04 9.72 -19.33
C HIS A 232 -9.82 8.19 -19.42
N GLY A 233 -9.59 7.50 -18.30
CA GLY A 233 -9.38 6.04 -18.25
C GLY A 233 -7.94 5.62 -18.54
N GLY A 234 -6.98 6.49 -18.25
CA GLY A 234 -5.55 6.20 -18.31
C GLY A 234 -5.17 5.06 -17.37
N THR A 235 -4.35 4.14 -17.88
CA THR A 235 -3.75 3.04 -17.12
C THR A 235 -2.24 3.22 -17.08
N PHE A 236 -1.61 2.80 -15.99
CA PHE A 236 -0.16 2.85 -15.82
C PHE A 236 0.35 1.55 -15.21
N ASP A 237 1.66 1.34 -15.23
CA ASP A 237 2.28 0.22 -14.54
C ASP A 237 2.28 0.47 -13.03
N THR A 238 1.56 -0.35 -12.27
CA THR A 238 1.44 -0.21 -10.81
C THR A 238 2.77 -0.38 -10.08
N GLN A 239 3.80 -0.96 -10.72
CA GLN A 239 5.17 -0.97 -10.18
C GLN A 239 5.75 0.45 -10.05
N ARG A 240 5.22 1.45 -10.76
CA ARG A 240 5.64 2.86 -10.61
C ARG A 240 5.31 3.44 -9.23
N VAL A 241 4.35 2.87 -8.51
CA VAL A 241 3.98 3.34 -7.16
C VAL A 241 5.15 3.21 -6.19
N PHE A 242 6.04 2.23 -6.36
CA PHE A 242 7.24 2.12 -5.53
C PHE A 242 8.12 3.38 -5.62
N GLN A 243 8.28 3.96 -6.82
CA GLN A 243 9.06 5.17 -7.01
C GLN A 243 8.44 6.38 -6.29
N LEU A 244 7.11 6.40 -6.12
CA LEU A 244 6.39 7.44 -5.38
C LEU A 244 6.63 7.34 -3.87
N LEU A 245 6.80 6.13 -3.34
CA LEU A 245 7.23 5.94 -1.95
C LEU A 245 8.65 6.47 -1.74
N VAL A 246 9.53 6.25 -2.72
CA VAL A 246 10.91 6.76 -2.70
C VAL A 246 10.95 8.30 -2.77
N SER A 247 10.15 8.92 -3.63
CA SER A 247 10.06 10.40 -3.70
C SER A 247 9.23 11.02 -2.57
N GLN A 248 8.55 10.20 -1.75
CA GLN A 248 7.61 10.64 -0.71
C GLN A 248 6.51 11.58 -1.22
N ASP A 249 6.02 11.33 -2.43
CA ASP A 249 5.02 12.17 -3.08
C ASP A 249 3.60 11.78 -2.64
N ALA A 250 3.16 12.38 -1.54
CA ALA A 250 1.84 12.13 -0.97
C ALA A 250 0.69 12.58 -1.88
N ALA A 251 0.88 13.63 -2.69
CA ALA A 251 -0.18 14.18 -3.53
C ALA A 251 -0.49 13.26 -4.72
N MET A 252 0.55 12.74 -5.40
CA MET A 252 0.37 11.75 -6.46
C MET A 252 -0.19 10.43 -5.89
N ILE A 253 0.28 9.98 -4.72
CA ILE A 253 -0.26 8.77 -4.07
C ILE A 253 -1.75 8.94 -3.77
N GLU A 254 -2.15 10.07 -3.18
CA GLU A 254 -3.56 10.36 -2.89
C GLU A 254 -4.41 10.34 -4.17
N LEU A 255 -3.95 11.00 -5.23
CA LEU A 255 -4.65 10.99 -6.53
C LEU A 255 -4.83 9.56 -7.05
N LEU A 256 -3.79 8.72 -6.98
CA LEU A 256 -3.86 7.34 -7.45
C LEU A 256 -4.81 6.48 -6.60
N LEU A 257 -4.84 6.69 -5.28
CA LEU A 257 -5.79 6.01 -4.37
C LEU A 257 -7.24 6.43 -4.69
N GLN A 258 -7.50 7.72 -4.94
CA GLN A 258 -8.82 8.21 -5.37
C GLN A 258 -9.31 7.56 -6.67
N HIS A 259 -8.39 7.18 -7.55
CA HIS A 259 -8.66 6.49 -8.80
C HIS A 259 -8.56 4.95 -8.72
N GLY A 260 -8.57 4.38 -7.51
CA GLY A 260 -8.79 2.95 -7.29
C GLY A 260 -7.52 2.10 -7.21
N ILE A 261 -6.36 2.68 -6.95
CA ILE A 261 -5.21 1.90 -6.48
C ILE A 261 -5.54 1.29 -5.12
N ASP A 262 -5.39 -0.03 -5.01
CA ASP A 262 -5.61 -0.76 -3.77
C ASP A 262 -4.37 -0.62 -2.87
N PRO A 263 -4.48 -0.05 -1.66
CA PRO A 263 -3.36 0.03 -0.71
C PRO A 263 -2.85 -1.33 -0.24
N ASN A 264 -3.61 -2.40 -0.45
CA ASN A 264 -3.23 -3.77 -0.13
C ASN A 264 -2.59 -4.51 -1.33
N MET A 265 -2.41 -3.85 -2.47
CA MET A 265 -1.85 -4.50 -3.65
C MET A 265 -0.41 -4.97 -3.40
N PRO A 266 -0.03 -6.17 -3.86
CA PRO A 266 1.32 -6.68 -3.67
C PRO A 266 2.31 -5.93 -4.57
N LEU A 267 3.44 -5.54 -4.01
CA LEU A 267 4.60 -5.07 -4.77
C LEU A 267 5.53 -6.26 -5.02
N SER A 268 5.40 -6.86 -6.21
CA SER A 268 5.95 -8.17 -6.63
C SER A 268 7.43 -8.41 -6.34
N ASN A 269 8.24 -7.36 -6.15
CA ASN A 269 9.69 -7.47 -5.89
C ASN A 269 10.07 -7.23 -4.43
N LEU A 270 9.12 -6.85 -3.57
CA LEU A 270 9.39 -6.38 -2.20
C LEU A 270 8.73 -7.23 -1.11
N ASN A 271 8.06 -8.32 -1.50
CA ASN A 271 7.42 -9.28 -0.59
C ASN A 271 6.52 -8.59 0.47
N GLY A 272 5.70 -7.63 0.04
CA GLY A 272 4.78 -6.87 0.89
C GLY A 272 3.73 -6.12 0.06
N SER A 273 2.66 -5.66 0.73
CA SER A 273 1.69 -4.74 0.11
C SER A 273 2.27 -3.34 -0.04
N LEU A 274 1.56 -2.45 -0.74
CA LEU A 274 1.87 -1.03 -0.78
C LEU A 274 1.96 -0.42 0.62
N LEU A 275 1.02 -0.76 1.53
CA LEU A 275 1.05 -0.34 2.93
C LEU A 275 2.32 -0.83 3.66
N SER A 276 2.66 -2.11 3.55
CA SER A 276 3.82 -2.68 4.25
C SER A 276 5.15 -2.08 3.80
N VAL A 277 5.30 -1.83 2.50
CA VAL A 277 6.51 -1.19 1.97
C VAL A 277 6.59 0.26 2.42
N ALA A 278 5.47 1.00 2.48
CA ALA A 278 5.44 2.36 3.00
C ALA A 278 5.78 2.45 4.50
N CYS A 279 5.62 1.35 5.25
CA CYS A 279 5.97 1.25 6.67
C CYS A 279 7.44 0.89 6.92
N ASN A 280 8.24 0.60 5.88
CA ASN A 280 9.64 0.17 6.01
C ASN A 280 10.63 1.29 5.64
N GLU A 281 11.88 1.16 6.10
CA GLU A 281 12.97 1.96 5.55
C GLU A 281 13.30 1.49 4.12
N ILE A 282 13.42 2.45 3.21
CA ILE A 282 13.75 2.17 1.81
C ILE A 282 15.16 2.67 1.53
N GLY A 283 16.07 1.73 1.23
CA GLY A 283 17.40 2.07 0.72
C GLY A 283 17.32 2.53 -0.73
N SER A 284 17.86 3.71 -1.02
CA SER A 284 17.93 4.29 -2.36
C SER A 284 19.38 4.59 -2.73
N MET A 285 19.79 4.21 -3.94
CA MET A 285 21.11 4.47 -4.47
C MET A 285 21.05 5.55 -5.53
N HIS A 286 21.75 6.65 -5.30
CA HIS A 286 21.91 7.72 -6.28
C HIS A 286 22.88 7.31 -7.40
N PRO A 287 22.78 7.93 -8.59
CA PRO A 287 23.68 7.62 -9.71
C PRO A 287 25.17 7.85 -9.43
N ASP A 288 25.49 8.68 -8.43
CA ASP A 288 26.87 8.94 -7.98
C ASP A 288 27.40 7.86 -7.00
N GLY A 289 26.59 6.84 -6.70
CA GLY A 289 26.91 5.76 -5.79
C GLY A 289 26.64 6.07 -4.31
N THR A 290 26.08 7.24 -3.99
CA THR A 290 25.66 7.55 -2.62
C THR A 290 24.39 6.79 -2.25
N GLU A 291 24.36 6.24 -1.05
CA GLU A 291 23.19 5.55 -0.50
C GLU A 291 22.45 6.48 0.46
N THR A 292 21.13 6.55 0.32
CA THR A 292 20.24 7.27 1.22
C THR A 292 19.18 6.34 1.76
N THR A 293 18.90 6.46 3.05
CA THR A 293 17.79 5.77 3.70
C THR A 293 16.60 6.71 3.73
N ILE A 294 15.49 6.24 3.18
CA ILE A 294 14.21 6.94 3.21
C ILE A 294 13.39 6.31 4.33
N HIS A 295 13.10 7.10 5.36
CA HIS A 295 12.27 6.67 6.48
C HIS A 295 10.78 6.67 6.10
N PRO A 296 9.96 5.82 6.74
CA PRO A 296 8.51 5.82 6.55
C PRO A 296 7.88 7.20 6.75
N SER A 297 7.05 7.63 5.81
CA SER A 297 6.27 8.87 5.92
C SER A 297 4.95 8.62 6.67
N PRO A 298 4.74 9.21 7.86
CA PRO A 298 3.47 9.08 8.57
C PRO A 298 2.28 9.59 7.74
N GLN A 299 2.49 10.62 6.90
CA GLN A 299 1.46 11.17 6.03
C GLN A 299 1.02 10.15 4.97
N ILE A 300 1.98 9.49 4.29
CA ILE A 300 1.67 8.48 3.27
C ILE A 300 1.02 7.26 3.91
N VAL A 301 1.55 6.77 5.04
CA VAL A 301 0.95 5.64 5.73
C VAL A 301 -0.48 5.95 6.18
N LYS A 302 -0.72 7.15 6.71
CA LYS A 302 -2.07 7.60 7.05
C LYS A 302 -2.99 7.59 5.83
N LEU A 303 -2.55 8.13 4.69
CA LEU A 303 -3.34 8.10 3.44
C LEU A 303 -3.68 6.66 3.04
N LEU A 304 -2.71 5.74 3.05
CA LEU A 304 -2.95 4.35 2.69
C LEU A 304 -3.97 3.69 3.63
N LEU A 305 -3.90 3.96 4.93
CA LEU A 305 -4.85 3.48 5.93
C LEU A 305 -6.26 4.10 5.74
N ASP A 306 -6.34 5.41 5.50
CA ASP A 306 -7.60 6.13 5.26
C ASP A 306 -8.35 5.59 4.02
N TYR A 307 -7.62 5.11 3.02
CA TYR A 307 -8.16 4.51 1.79
C TYR A 307 -8.30 2.97 1.86
N GLY A 308 -8.30 2.39 3.06
CA GLY A 308 -8.62 0.98 3.28
C GLY A 308 -7.42 0.03 3.30
N GLY A 309 -6.22 0.54 3.57
CA GLY A 309 -5.07 -0.28 3.88
C GLY A 309 -5.34 -1.09 5.14
N ASP A 310 -5.17 -2.41 5.05
CA ASP A 310 -5.37 -3.34 6.16
C ASP A 310 -4.05 -3.58 6.89
N PRO A 311 -3.88 -3.03 8.11
CA PRO A 311 -2.64 -3.20 8.86
C PRO A 311 -2.44 -4.62 9.41
N LEU A 312 -3.44 -5.50 9.28
CA LEU A 312 -3.37 -6.92 9.66
C LEU A 312 -3.03 -7.84 8.48
N SER A 313 -3.01 -7.31 7.26
CA SER A 313 -2.79 -8.11 6.05
C SER A 313 -1.37 -8.66 5.94
N ASP A 314 -0.39 -7.97 6.54
CA ASP A 314 1.03 -8.27 6.37
C ASP A 314 1.88 -7.79 7.56
N ASP A 315 3.17 -7.53 7.32
CA ASP A 315 4.17 -7.18 8.33
C ASP A 315 4.29 -5.67 8.58
N SER A 316 3.28 -4.87 8.19
CA SER A 316 3.29 -3.39 8.30
C SER A 316 3.72 -2.88 9.68
N LEU A 317 3.12 -3.38 10.77
CA LEU A 317 3.46 -2.96 12.13
C LEU A 317 4.88 -3.36 12.53
N THR A 318 5.31 -4.55 12.12
CA THR A 318 6.68 -5.04 12.32
C THR A 318 7.71 -4.15 11.61
N ASN A 319 7.43 -3.76 10.37
CA ASN A 319 8.29 -2.88 9.58
C ASN A 319 8.40 -1.50 10.24
N ALA A 320 7.28 -0.94 10.71
CA ALA A 320 7.27 0.35 11.39
C ALA A 320 8.10 0.37 12.69
N VAL A 321 8.04 -0.73 13.46
CA VAL A 321 8.88 -0.91 14.67
C VAL A 321 10.36 -0.97 14.30
N GLN A 322 10.72 -1.76 13.28
CA GLN A 322 12.12 -1.88 12.83
C GLN A 322 12.67 -0.57 12.29
N ALA A 323 11.85 0.17 11.54
CA ALA A 323 12.17 1.49 11.00
C ALA A 323 12.24 2.59 12.06
N GLY A 324 11.98 2.27 13.34
CA GLY A 324 12.07 3.22 14.43
C GLY A 324 10.97 4.29 14.44
N SER A 325 9.89 4.10 13.68
CA SER A 325 8.90 5.15 13.45
C SER A 325 7.73 5.05 14.42
N ARG A 326 7.86 5.65 15.61
CA ARG A 326 6.77 5.74 16.62
C ARG A 326 5.47 6.27 16.00
N ALA A 327 5.55 7.31 15.16
CA ALA A 327 4.37 7.92 14.56
C ALA A 327 3.60 6.92 13.68
N VAL A 328 4.31 6.10 12.88
CA VAL A 328 3.68 5.07 12.06
C VAL A 328 3.14 3.92 12.92
N VAL A 329 3.88 3.51 13.97
CA VAL A 329 3.37 2.52 14.94
C VAL A 329 2.05 2.97 15.57
N GLN A 330 1.96 4.24 15.98
CA GLN A 330 0.72 4.82 16.53
C GLN A 330 -0.43 4.79 15.51
N LEU A 331 -0.18 5.22 14.26
CA LEU A 331 -1.18 5.19 13.20
C LEU A 331 -1.70 3.77 12.94
N LEU A 332 -0.81 2.79 12.81
CA LEU A 332 -1.19 1.39 12.57
C LEU A 332 -2.02 0.84 13.73
N MET A 333 -1.61 1.10 14.98
CA MET A 333 -2.35 0.68 16.18
C MET A 333 -3.74 1.31 16.26
N GLN A 334 -3.88 2.60 15.89
CA GLN A 334 -5.17 3.29 15.82
C GLN A 334 -6.10 2.70 14.75
N HIS A 335 -5.53 2.14 13.69
CA HIS A 335 -6.27 1.43 12.63
C HIS A 335 -6.41 -0.08 12.90
N GLY A 336 -6.18 -0.54 14.14
CA GLY A 336 -6.47 -1.91 14.57
C GLY A 336 -5.35 -2.93 14.34
N ALA A 337 -4.11 -2.49 14.12
CA ALA A 337 -2.97 -3.41 14.08
C ALA A 337 -2.80 -4.18 15.41
N ASP A 338 -2.46 -5.46 15.31
CA ASP A 338 -2.21 -6.33 16.47
C ASP A 338 -0.69 -6.47 16.73
N PRO A 339 -0.16 -5.95 17.87
CA PRO A 339 1.26 -6.04 18.20
C PRO A 339 1.73 -7.45 18.54
N TYR A 340 0.82 -8.43 18.68
CA TYR A 340 1.10 -9.83 18.99
C TYR A 340 0.90 -10.78 17.82
N ARG A 341 0.42 -10.29 16.67
CA ARG A 341 0.37 -11.08 15.44
C ARG A 341 1.80 -11.40 15.00
N MET A 342 2.10 -12.68 14.79
CA MET A 342 3.39 -13.08 14.25
C MET A 342 3.55 -12.58 12.82
N ASP A 343 4.71 -12.00 12.54
CA ASP A 343 5.15 -11.62 11.21
C ASP A 343 5.55 -12.87 10.39
N SER A 344 5.93 -12.65 9.12
CA SER A 344 6.40 -13.72 8.22
C SER A 344 7.64 -14.48 8.72
N MET A 345 8.35 -13.95 9.72
CA MET A 345 9.54 -14.55 10.35
C MET A 345 9.20 -15.22 11.70
N GLY A 346 7.93 -15.28 12.10
CA GLY A 346 7.49 -15.87 13.36
C GLY A 346 7.76 -15.01 14.60
N SER A 347 8.08 -13.72 14.43
CA SER A 347 8.26 -12.76 15.52
C SER A 347 7.08 -11.81 15.61
N THR A 348 6.69 -11.41 16.81
CA THR A 348 5.67 -10.38 17.01
C THR A 348 6.30 -8.98 16.93
N PRO A 349 5.57 -7.95 16.44
CA PRO A 349 6.00 -6.56 16.56
C PRO A 349 6.42 -6.19 17.99
N TYR A 350 5.71 -6.70 19.00
CA TYR A 350 6.04 -6.51 20.40
C TYR A 350 7.41 -7.05 20.77
N GLN A 351 7.72 -8.31 20.41
CA GLN A 351 9.04 -8.90 20.65
C GLN A 351 10.17 -8.08 20.01
N ARG A 352 9.95 -7.56 18.80
CA ARG A 352 10.93 -6.69 18.13
C ARG A 352 11.12 -5.38 18.89
N ALA A 353 10.04 -4.76 19.36
CA ALA A 353 10.12 -3.53 20.15
C ALA A 353 10.86 -3.75 21.49
N VAL A 354 10.68 -4.90 22.14
CA VAL A 354 11.43 -5.26 23.35
C VAL A 354 12.93 -5.32 23.07
N ILE A 355 13.33 -5.94 21.96
CA ILE A 355 14.75 -6.06 21.56
C ILE A 355 15.39 -4.67 21.39
N ILE A 356 14.66 -3.72 20.78
CA ILE A 356 15.17 -2.36 20.52
C ILE A 356 14.85 -1.34 21.63
N GLY A 357 14.15 -1.74 22.70
CA GLY A 357 13.77 -0.86 23.81
C GLY A 357 12.66 0.14 23.50
N ALA A 358 11.79 -0.16 22.53
CA ALA A 358 10.75 0.73 22.00
C ALA A 358 9.32 0.37 22.44
N VAL A 359 9.17 -0.41 23.52
CA VAL A 359 7.85 -0.96 23.93
C VAL A 359 6.81 0.12 24.26
N SER A 360 7.27 1.30 24.72
CA SER A 360 6.40 2.45 25.00
C SER A 360 5.68 2.98 23.76
N TRP A 361 6.12 2.64 22.54
CA TRP A 361 5.46 3.08 21.30
C TRP A 361 4.13 2.39 21.05
N PHE A 362 3.79 1.33 21.77
CA PHE A 362 2.46 0.70 21.69
C PHE A 362 1.43 1.33 22.62
N THR A 363 1.82 2.30 23.45
CA THR A 363 0.88 3.09 24.26
C THR A 363 0.23 4.14 23.37
N LEU A 364 -1.08 4.07 23.15
CA LEU A 364 -1.79 5.06 22.33
C LEU A 364 -1.83 6.42 23.04
N ASP A 365 -1.40 7.48 22.33
CA ASP A 365 -1.40 8.84 22.87
C ASP A 365 -2.84 9.40 22.96
N ALA A 366 -3.25 9.80 24.17
CA ALA A 366 -4.63 10.20 24.49
C ALA A 366 -5.20 11.36 23.64
N ASP A 367 -4.34 12.24 23.12
CA ASP A 367 -4.73 13.39 22.30
C ASP A 367 -4.94 13.05 20.80
N THR A 368 -4.55 11.85 20.37
CA THR A 368 -4.64 11.42 18.96
C THR A 368 -5.79 10.45 18.68
N ALA A 369 -6.37 9.84 19.73
CA ALA A 369 -7.67 9.20 19.66
C ALA A 369 -8.72 10.31 19.55
N GLY A 370 -9.16 10.60 18.32
CA GLY A 370 -9.88 11.83 17.96
C GLY A 370 -10.98 12.29 18.92
N SER A 371 -11.14 13.63 18.98
CA SER A 371 -12.19 14.40 19.67
C SER A 371 -13.65 14.11 19.22
N SER A 372 -13.99 12.89 18.83
CA SER A 372 -15.38 12.45 18.77
C SER A 372 -15.66 11.63 20.02
N GLY A 373 -16.54 12.13 20.89
CA GLY A 373 -17.03 11.42 22.08
C GLY A 373 -17.87 10.16 21.78
N SER A 374 -17.49 9.41 20.76
CA SER A 374 -17.90 8.02 20.53
C SER A 374 -16.96 7.11 21.31
N GLU A 375 -17.54 6.14 22.00
CA GLU A 375 -16.85 5.07 22.71
C GLU A 375 -15.65 4.55 21.89
N GLN A 376 -14.51 4.40 22.57
CA GLN A 376 -13.29 3.87 21.98
C GLN A 376 -13.57 2.48 21.38
N PRO A 377 -12.94 2.12 20.25
CA PRO A 377 -13.21 0.85 19.60
C PRO A 377 -12.97 -0.32 20.56
N GLU A 378 -13.99 -1.15 20.77
CA GLU A 378 -13.85 -2.40 21.50
C GLU A 378 -12.76 -3.26 20.83
N GLY A 379 -11.82 -3.78 21.64
CA GLY A 379 -10.74 -4.67 21.16
C GLY A 379 -9.34 -4.05 21.07
N VAL A 380 -9.16 -2.78 21.43
CA VAL A 380 -7.81 -2.21 21.61
C VAL A 380 -7.14 -2.83 22.84
N HIS A 381 -6.05 -3.56 22.64
CA HIS A 381 -5.31 -4.21 23.72
C HIS A 381 -4.47 -3.18 24.50
N HIS A 382 -4.95 -2.77 25.67
CA HIS A 382 -4.19 -1.93 26.58
C HIS A 382 -3.15 -2.76 27.33
N ILE A 383 -1.86 -2.49 27.13
CA ILE A 383 -0.79 -3.16 27.86
C ILE A 383 -0.61 -2.45 29.21
N PRO A 384 -0.83 -3.15 30.35
CA PRO A 384 -0.70 -2.55 31.67
C PRO A 384 0.72 -2.03 31.94
N ILE A 385 0.80 -0.77 32.34
CA ILE A 385 2.06 -0.12 32.72
C ILE A 385 2.27 -0.24 34.24
N PHE A 386 3.48 -0.63 34.64
CA PHE A 386 3.89 -0.75 36.03
C PHE A 386 5.31 -0.26 36.23
N SER A 387 5.58 0.57 37.24
CA SER A 387 6.92 1.11 37.51
C SER A 387 7.48 0.53 38.81
N VAL A 388 8.80 0.31 38.86
CA VAL A 388 9.50 -0.07 40.10
C VAL A 388 10.39 1.07 40.53
N LEU A 389 10.30 1.48 41.80
CA LEU A 389 11.15 2.53 42.36
C LEU A 389 12.19 1.91 43.30
N ASN A 390 13.39 2.48 43.31
CA ASN A 390 14.38 2.24 44.37
C ASN A 390 13.83 2.73 45.72
N GLU A 391 14.50 2.37 46.81
CA GLU A 391 14.13 2.77 48.18
C GLU A 391 13.99 4.30 48.31
N ASP A 392 14.92 5.05 47.72
CA ASP A 392 14.92 6.52 47.70
C ASP A 392 13.79 7.13 46.85
N GLY A 393 13.10 6.32 46.05
CA GLY A 393 11.99 6.74 45.20
C GLY A 393 12.37 7.08 43.77
N THR A 394 13.64 6.95 43.40
CA THR A 394 14.07 7.08 42.00
C THR A 394 13.61 5.86 41.17
N PRO A 395 13.30 6.02 39.87
CA PRO A 395 12.95 4.89 39.01
C PRO A 395 14.07 3.85 38.92
N LEU A 396 13.71 2.57 39.01
CA LEU A 396 14.62 1.47 38.72
C LEU A 396 14.61 1.23 37.20
N MET A 397 15.70 1.63 36.54
CA MET A 397 15.79 1.69 35.08
C MET A 397 15.94 0.34 34.37
N SER A 398 16.19 -0.75 35.09
CA SER A 398 16.27 -2.08 34.50
C SER A 398 16.15 -3.17 35.55
N GLY A 399 15.68 -4.34 35.11
CA GLY A 399 15.59 -5.52 35.94
C GLY A 399 14.70 -6.60 35.35
N THR A 400 14.32 -7.54 36.21
CA THR A 400 13.36 -8.60 35.90
C THR A 400 12.30 -8.68 36.99
N ILE A 401 11.02 -8.68 36.63
CA ILE A 401 9.91 -8.94 37.55
C ILE A 401 9.24 -10.26 37.18
N VAL A 402 8.98 -11.09 38.17
CA VAL A 402 8.30 -12.37 38.01
C VAL A 402 6.90 -12.25 38.60
N VAL A 403 5.89 -12.52 37.79
CA VAL A 403 4.49 -12.50 38.22
C VAL A 403 3.83 -13.86 37.99
N GLU A 404 2.94 -14.23 38.90
CA GLU A 404 2.18 -15.49 38.90
C GLU A 404 0.69 -15.19 38.91
N GLY A 405 -0.07 -15.83 38.02
CA GLY A 405 -1.52 -15.65 37.94
C GLY A 405 -2.22 -16.35 39.08
N THR A 406 -3.20 -15.69 39.71
CA THR A 406 -3.96 -16.26 40.83
C THR A 406 -5.43 -16.51 40.50
N SER A 407 -5.98 -15.79 39.52
CA SER A 407 -7.38 -15.88 39.08
C SER A 407 -7.55 -16.43 37.66
N ASN A 408 -6.46 -16.61 36.90
CA ASN A 408 -6.51 -16.86 35.46
C ASN A 408 -6.09 -18.31 35.11
N PRO A 409 -7.05 -19.20 34.78
CA PRO A 409 -6.74 -20.56 34.39
C PRO A 409 -5.96 -20.57 33.06
N GLY A 410 -4.66 -20.85 33.13
CA GLY A 410 -3.75 -20.87 31.97
C GLY A 410 -2.54 -19.95 32.11
N PHE A 411 -2.56 -18.99 33.04
CA PHE A 411 -1.40 -18.14 33.34
C PHE A 411 -0.76 -18.60 34.66
N SER A 412 0.37 -19.30 34.58
CA SER A 412 1.06 -19.85 35.75
C SER A 412 2.12 -18.90 36.31
N ARG A 413 3.13 -18.55 35.51
CA ARG A 413 4.28 -17.71 35.89
C ARG A 413 4.89 -17.10 34.63
N LYS A 414 5.17 -15.79 34.63
CA LYS A 414 5.85 -15.08 33.53
C LYS A 414 6.91 -14.14 34.10
N GLU A 415 8.05 -14.07 33.42
CA GLU A 415 9.15 -13.17 33.73
C GLU A 415 9.15 -12.01 32.73
N PHE A 416 9.20 -10.78 33.24
CA PHE A 416 9.25 -9.57 32.45
C PHE A 416 10.58 -8.88 32.69
N ASN A 417 11.43 -8.88 31.67
CA ASN A 417 12.66 -8.09 31.66
C ASN A 417 12.34 -6.68 31.16
N TRP A 418 12.87 -5.64 31.80
CA TRP A 418 12.64 -4.27 31.36
C TRP A 418 13.93 -3.44 31.32
N LYS A 419 13.88 -2.40 30.49
CA LYS A 419 14.83 -1.28 30.43
C LYS A 419 14.01 0.00 30.26
N GLY A 420 14.29 1.03 31.04
CA GLY A 420 13.46 2.23 31.18
C GLY A 420 12.75 2.31 32.53
N GLU A 421 11.95 3.35 32.73
CA GLU A 421 11.23 3.61 33.99
C GLU A 421 10.04 2.64 34.20
N ASP A 422 9.44 2.20 33.10
CA ASP A 422 8.18 1.48 33.09
C ASP A 422 8.32 0.04 32.58
N ILE A 423 7.52 -0.84 33.17
CA ILE A 423 7.35 -2.24 32.82
C ILE A 423 6.00 -2.40 32.13
N ASN A 424 6.02 -3.01 30.95
CA ASN A 424 4.82 -3.37 30.22
C ASN A 424 4.40 -4.80 30.61
N LEU A 425 3.49 -4.91 31.57
CA LEU A 425 2.98 -6.16 32.11
C LEU A 425 1.93 -6.73 31.17
N ASP A 426 2.39 -7.31 30.06
CA ASP A 426 1.55 -8.05 29.11
C ASP A 426 0.94 -9.30 29.76
N VAL A 427 -0.14 -9.06 30.49
CA VAL A 427 -0.96 -10.03 31.21
C VAL A 427 -2.43 -9.66 31.00
N PRO A 428 -3.34 -10.64 30.88
CA PRO A 428 -4.78 -10.33 30.78
C PRO A 428 -5.30 -9.66 32.05
N ASP A 429 -6.52 -9.13 32.00
CA ASP A 429 -7.20 -8.70 33.21
C ASP A 429 -7.27 -9.84 34.24
N GLY A 430 -7.08 -9.50 35.51
CA GLY A 430 -7.04 -10.46 36.61
C GLY A 430 -6.04 -10.12 37.71
N ASP A 431 -5.87 -11.06 38.63
CA ASP A 431 -5.04 -10.90 39.82
C ASP A 431 -3.72 -11.66 39.70
N TYR A 432 -2.63 -10.91 39.89
CA TYR A 432 -1.26 -11.40 39.81
C TYR A 432 -0.55 -11.23 41.13
N LYS A 433 0.23 -12.24 41.53
CA LYS A 433 1.18 -12.18 42.62
C LYS A 433 2.55 -11.81 42.06
N VAL A 434 3.25 -10.88 42.71
CA VAL A 434 4.67 -10.60 42.41
C VAL A 434 5.53 -11.55 43.23
N SER A 435 6.25 -12.44 42.56
CA SER A 435 7.09 -13.45 43.24
C SER A 435 8.49 -12.95 43.52
N THR A 436 9.11 -12.31 42.52
CA THR A 436 10.48 -11.83 42.62
C THR A 436 10.65 -10.57 41.79
N ILE A 437 11.45 -9.62 42.29
CA ILE A 437 12.03 -8.54 41.48
C ILE A 437 13.55 -8.68 41.58
N MET A 438 14.24 -8.61 40.44
CA MET A 438 15.69 -8.75 40.33
C MET A 438 16.28 -7.55 39.61
N ARG A 439 17.49 -7.16 40.01
CA ARG A 439 18.37 -6.26 39.26
C ARG A 439 19.81 -6.73 39.45
N VAL A 440 20.74 -6.15 38.69
CA VAL A 440 22.17 -6.41 38.90
C VAL A 440 22.53 -6.19 40.37
N GLY A 441 23.16 -7.20 40.99
CA GLY A 441 23.59 -7.17 42.38
C GLY A 441 22.49 -7.35 43.44
N ALA A 442 21.21 -7.55 43.09
CA ALA A 442 20.15 -7.70 44.11
C ALA A 442 18.91 -8.49 43.66
N ALA A 443 18.30 -9.24 44.60
CA ALA A 443 16.92 -9.72 44.45
C ALA A 443 16.04 -9.40 45.66
N TYR A 444 14.74 -9.29 45.38
CA TYR A 444 13.71 -8.96 46.33
C TYR A 444 12.63 -10.04 46.26
N LEU A 445 12.23 -10.57 47.42
CA LEU A 445 11.08 -11.46 47.57
C LEU A 445 9.90 -10.68 48.20
N PRO A 446 9.12 -9.95 47.40
CA PRO A 446 8.02 -9.12 47.88
C PRO A 446 6.81 -9.96 48.31
N SER A 447 6.89 -10.58 49.50
CA SER A 447 5.82 -11.44 50.02
C SER A 447 4.47 -10.74 50.07
N GLY A 448 3.45 -11.39 49.51
CA GLY A 448 2.06 -10.92 49.54
C GLY A 448 1.74 -9.75 48.62
N LYS A 449 2.67 -9.28 47.79
CA LYS A 449 2.40 -8.20 46.83
C LYS A 449 1.62 -8.71 45.63
N ARG A 450 0.61 -7.93 45.24
CA ARG A 450 -0.30 -8.24 44.15
C ARG A 450 -0.45 -7.07 43.19
N ILE A 451 -0.76 -7.39 41.95
CA ILE A 451 -1.10 -6.46 40.88
C ILE A 451 -2.45 -6.94 40.33
N GLN A 452 -3.46 -6.08 40.41
CA GLN A 452 -4.73 -6.29 39.74
C GLN A 452 -4.67 -5.58 38.40
N VAL A 453 -5.05 -6.26 37.33
CA VAL A 453 -5.20 -5.68 36.01
C VAL A 453 -6.68 -5.67 35.65
N ASP A 454 -7.21 -4.50 35.32
CA ASP A 454 -8.61 -4.30 34.92
C ASP A 454 -8.65 -3.29 33.78
N GLN A 455 -9.26 -3.68 32.66
CA GLN A 455 -9.28 -2.91 31.41
C GLN A 455 -7.87 -2.44 30.99
N GLY A 456 -6.88 -3.32 31.16
CA GLY A 456 -5.47 -3.04 30.86
C GLY A 456 -4.78 -2.02 31.78
N LYS A 457 -5.38 -1.68 32.93
CA LYS A 457 -4.75 -0.83 33.95
C LYS A 457 -4.25 -1.64 35.13
N ALA A 458 -2.96 -1.55 35.44
CA ALA A 458 -2.37 -2.18 36.61
C ALA A 458 -2.62 -1.35 37.89
N THR A 459 -3.05 -2.02 38.96
CA THR A 459 -3.26 -1.44 40.30
C THR A 459 -2.67 -2.35 41.39
N PRO A 460 -1.72 -1.88 42.20
CA PRO A 460 -1.01 -0.60 42.05
C PRO A 460 -0.19 -0.59 40.75
N SER A 461 0.00 0.58 40.16
CA SER A 461 0.86 0.77 38.99
C SER A 461 2.32 1.05 39.35
N VAL A 462 2.64 1.17 40.65
CA VAL A 462 4.00 1.49 41.12
C VAL A 462 4.34 0.67 42.35
N TYR A 463 5.56 0.13 42.40
CA TYR A 463 6.09 -0.57 43.57
C TYR A 463 7.45 -0.01 44.00
N ARG A 464 7.51 0.50 45.23
CA ARG A 464 8.77 0.94 45.85
C ARG A 464 9.46 -0.24 46.52
N LEU A 465 10.71 -0.50 46.12
CA LEU A 465 11.53 -1.54 46.70
C LEU A 465 11.88 -1.23 48.16
N PRO A 466 11.82 -2.21 49.06
CA PRO A 466 12.31 -2.06 50.43
C PRO A 466 13.84 -2.07 50.49
N ALA A 467 14.40 -1.59 51.60
CA ALA A 467 15.82 -1.75 51.90
C ALA A 467 16.22 -3.24 51.92
N LEU A 468 17.39 -3.55 51.40
CA LEU A 468 17.98 -4.89 51.49
C LEU A 468 18.28 -5.22 52.96
N ASN A 469 17.98 -6.44 53.39
CA ASN A 469 18.19 -6.88 54.77
C ASN A 469 19.24 -7.99 54.92
N VAL A 470 19.80 -8.45 53.80
CA VAL A 470 20.92 -9.39 53.77
C VAL A 470 21.90 -8.94 52.69
N HIS A 471 23.18 -8.90 53.03
CA HIS A 471 24.28 -8.67 52.11
C HIS A 471 25.19 -9.89 52.13
N VAL A 472 25.61 -10.32 50.95
CA VAL A 472 26.41 -11.53 50.78
C VAL A 472 27.66 -11.18 49.99
N THR A 473 28.80 -11.60 50.51
CA THR A 473 30.10 -11.55 49.82
C THR A 473 30.57 -12.95 49.50
N ILE A 474 30.93 -13.18 48.24
CA ILE A 474 31.58 -14.42 47.78
C ILE A 474 33.09 -14.28 48.01
N ALA A 475 33.60 -14.98 49.01
CA ALA A 475 35.02 -15.07 49.32
C ALA A 475 35.77 -15.92 48.28
N ASN A 476 37.05 -15.58 48.09
CA ASN A 476 37.99 -16.29 47.21
C ASN A 476 37.59 -16.34 45.73
N ALA A 477 36.73 -15.43 45.27
CA ALA A 477 36.43 -15.29 43.85
C ALA A 477 37.62 -14.68 43.10
N GLY A 478 38.10 -15.40 42.08
CA GLY A 478 39.00 -14.86 41.07
C GLY A 478 38.34 -13.74 40.28
N ASP A 479 39.13 -12.95 39.54
CA ASP A 479 38.59 -11.80 38.78
C ASP A 479 37.53 -12.20 37.74
N ASP A 480 37.64 -13.40 37.17
CA ASP A 480 36.69 -13.98 36.23
C ASP A 480 35.44 -14.58 36.91
N GLN A 481 35.45 -14.70 38.23
CA GLN A 481 34.38 -15.29 39.04
C GLN A 481 33.57 -14.26 39.82
N LYS A 482 33.88 -12.97 39.67
CA LYS A 482 33.17 -11.89 40.36
C LYS A 482 31.77 -11.60 39.80
N HIS A 483 31.45 -12.13 38.62
CA HIS A 483 30.15 -11.98 37.98
C HIS A 483 29.55 -13.35 37.67
N GLY A 484 28.31 -13.56 38.10
CA GLY A 484 27.65 -14.85 38.00
C GLY A 484 26.28 -14.84 38.66
N PHE A 485 25.71 -16.02 38.90
CA PHE A 485 24.38 -16.17 39.48
C PHE A 485 24.40 -17.06 40.72
N ALA A 486 23.98 -16.53 41.87
CA ALA A 486 23.78 -17.30 43.09
C ALA A 486 22.36 -17.89 43.14
N THR A 487 22.25 -19.15 43.54
CA THR A 487 20.97 -19.87 43.66
C THR A 487 20.43 -19.76 45.08
N LEU A 488 19.24 -19.16 45.23
CA LEU A 488 18.50 -19.06 46.50
C LEU A 488 17.34 -20.07 46.54
N LEU A 489 17.34 -20.91 47.56
CA LEU A 489 16.35 -21.96 47.80
C LEU A 489 15.55 -21.68 49.08
N ASN A 490 14.42 -22.36 49.20
CA ASN A 490 13.65 -22.47 50.45
C ASN A 490 14.45 -23.21 51.55
N ALA A 491 13.90 -23.22 52.78
CA ALA A 491 14.58 -23.73 53.98
C ALA A 491 15.13 -25.16 53.86
N ASP A 492 14.40 -26.07 53.20
CA ASP A 492 14.80 -27.47 53.03
C ASP A 492 15.76 -27.69 51.83
N GLY A 493 16.01 -26.65 51.03
CA GLY A 493 16.88 -26.71 49.86
C GLY A 493 16.29 -27.48 48.67
N THR A 494 14.97 -27.66 48.61
CA THR A 494 14.31 -28.44 47.55
C THR A 494 13.68 -27.58 46.46
N ASN A 495 13.25 -26.36 46.78
CA ASN A 495 12.57 -25.46 45.86
C ASN A 495 13.39 -24.21 45.58
N LEU A 496 13.63 -23.94 44.29
CA LEU A 496 14.20 -22.70 43.81
C LEU A 496 13.24 -21.55 44.06
N LEU A 497 13.73 -20.52 44.75
CA LEU A 497 12.99 -19.27 44.93
C LEU A 497 13.39 -18.25 43.86
N THR A 498 14.69 -18.05 43.68
CA THR A 498 15.22 -17.15 42.65
C THR A 498 16.70 -17.39 42.39
N TYR A 499 17.20 -16.84 41.29
CA TYR A 499 18.60 -16.55 41.09
C TYR A 499 18.89 -15.08 41.44
N VAL A 500 20.13 -14.79 41.79
CA VAL A 500 20.63 -13.43 41.97
C VAL A 500 21.88 -13.24 41.15
N GLU A 501 21.87 -12.20 40.31
CA GLU A 501 23.08 -11.74 39.65
C GLU A 501 24.03 -11.12 40.67
N VAL A 502 25.26 -11.60 40.67
CA VAL A 502 26.35 -11.16 41.54
C VAL A 502 27.19 -10.15 40.79
N GLU A 503 27.46 -9.02 41.45
CA GLU A 503 28.26 -7.93 40.92
C GLU A 503 29.47 -7.70 41.82
N ASP A 504 30.68 -7.78 41.24
CA ASP A 504 31.94 -7.65 41.98
C ASP A 504 32.06 -8.58 43.20
N GLY A 505 31.55 -9.80 43.05
CA GLY A 505 31.55 -10.83 44.11
C GLY A 505 30.58 -10.52 45.25
N LYS A 506 29.66 -9.57 45.09
CA LYS A 506 28.69 -9.17 46.11
C LYS A 506 27.28 -9.16 45.56
N PHE A 507 26.32 -9.37 46.47
CA PHE A 507 24.91 -9.15 46.18
C PHE A 507 24.11 -8.89 47.44
N GLY A 508 22.92 -8.32 47.26
CA GLY A 508 21.96 -8.10 48.32
C GLY A 508 20.67 -8.88 48.14
N LEU A 509 20.01 -9.18 49.24
CA LEU A 509 18.67 -9.76 49.26
C LEU A 509 17.75 -8.93 50.13
N TYR A 510 16.50 -8.80 49.69
CA TYR A 510 15.38 -8.55 50.59
C TYR A 510 14.59 -9.85 50.77
N LEU A 511 14.66 -10.39 51.99
CA LEU A 511 13.98 -11.62 52.38
C LEU A 511 12.94 -11.35 53.47
N PRO A 512 11.68 -11.77 53.30
CA PRO A 512 10.70 -11.82 54.39
C PRO A 512 11.17 -12.71 55.54
N PRO A 513 10.57 -12.59 56.75
CA PRO A 513 10.84 -13.51 57.85
C PRO A 513 10.70 -14.97 57.42
N GLY A 514 11.70 -15.79 57.73
CA GLY A 514 11.80 -17.17 57.26
C GLY A 514 13.24 -17.68 57.23
N THR A 515 13.39 -18.94 56.82
CA THR A 515 14.69 -19.58 56.61
C THR A 515 14.90 -19.90 55.14
N TYR A 516 16.10 -19.62 54.65
CA TYR A 516 16.48 -19.74 53.24
C TYR A 516 17.87 -20.35 53.12
N LYS A 517 18.20 -20.86 51.94
CA LYS A 517 19.48 -21.51 51.71
C LYS A 517 20.12 -21.07 50.40
N LEU A 518 21.37 -20.65 50.45
CA LEU A 518 22.24 -20.49 49.28
C LEU A 518 22.82 -21.87 48.93
N SER A 519 22.66 -22.27 47.67
CA SER A 519 23.09 -23.60 47.20
C SER A 519 24.39 -23.53 46.42
N ASP A 520 24.33 -22.89 45.26
CA ASP A 520 25.40 -22.88 44.28
C ASP A 520 25.55 -21.49 43.67
N TYR A 521 26.71 -21.29 43.06
CA TYR A 521 27.06 -20.08 42.32
C TYR A 521 27.56 -20.45 40.93
N ARG A 522 26.95 -19.84 39.92
CA ARG A 522 27.16 -20.16 38.51
C ARG A 522 27.94 -19.04 37.83
N VAL A 523 29.08 -19.38 37.25
CA VAL A 523 29.91 -18.47 36.46
C VAL A 523 30.09 -19.11 35.09
N GLN A 524 29.56 -18.49 34.04
CA GLN A 524 29.55 -19.06 32.69
C GLN A 524 28.96 -20.50 32.69
N ALA A 525 29.73 -21.49 32.25
CA ALA A 525 29.34 -22.90 32.23
C ALA A 525 29.75 -23.69 33.49
N SER A 526 30.30 -23.01 34.49
CA SER A 526 30.83 -23.59 35.73
C SER A 526 29.87 -23.37 36.90
N ILE A 527 29.64 -24.42 37.68
CA ILE A 527 28.84 -24.37 38.91
C ILE A 527 29.75 -24.67 40.11
N TYR A 528 29.80 -23.75 41.06
CA TYR A 528 30.52 -23.86 42.32
C TYR A 528 29.52 -24.10 43.45
N GLN A 529 29.81 -25.05 44.34
CA GLN A 529 29.00 -25.21 45.55
C GLN A 529 29.40 -24.13 46.56
N LEU A 530 28.40 -23.52 47.19
CA LEU A 530 28.64 -22.52 48.23
C LEU A 530 28.76 -23.22 49.60
N SER A 531 29.67 -22.72 50.43
CA SER A 531 29.93 -23.18 51.79
C SER A 531 30.15 -22.00 52.74
N GLY A 532 30.18 -22.24 54.05
CA GLY A 532 30.19 -21.18 55.07
C GLY A 532 28.77 -20.77 55.44
N ASP A 533 28.47 -19.47 55.44
CA ASP A 533 27.20 -18.90 55.89
C ASP A 533 26.08 -19.03 54.85
N THR A 534 25.77 -20.26 54.45
CA THR A 534 24.80 -20.54 53.38
C THR A 534 23.35 -20.65 53.87
N THR A 535 23.11 -20.71 55.18
CA THR A 535 21.75 -20.72 55.75
C THR A 535 21.41 -19.34 56.28
N ILE A 536 20.35 -18.74 55.76
CA ILE A 536 19.91 -17.39 56.08
C ILE A 536 18.63 -17.49 56.90
N THR A 537 18.60 -16.91 58.10
CA THR A 537 17.38 -16.86 58.93
C THR A 537 17.02 -15.41 59.22
N VAL A 538 15.88 -14.97 58.71
CA VAL A 538 15.34 -13.63 58.92
C VAL A 538 14.18 -13.69 59.91
N SER A 539 14.19 -12.83 60.91
CA SER A 539 13.10 -12.65 61.87
C SER A 539 12.53 -11.23 61.76
N GLU A 540 11.35 -10.98 62.32
CA GLU A 540 10.73 -9.64 62.31
C GLU A 540 11.57 -8.55 62.98
N LYS A 541 12.54 -8.92 63.84
CA LYS A 541 13.44 -8.00 64.54
C LYS A 541 14.89 -8.07 64.07
N SER A 542 15.18 -8.85 63.03
CA SER A 542 16.53 -8.97 62.51
C SER A 542 16.98 -7.62 61.91
N GLY A 543 18.16 -7.14 62.33
CA GLY A 543 18.87 -6.07 61.60
C GLY A 543 19.45 -6.59 60.29
N ILE A 544 20.24 -5.74 59.62
CA ILE A 544 20.97 -6.10 58.40
C ILE A 544 21.94 -7.26 58.71
N GLN A 545 21.90 -8.31 57.90
CA GLN A 545 22.80 -9.47 58.00
C GLN A 545 23.91 -9.38 56.96
N GLU A 546 25.16 -9.51 57.39
CA GLU A 546 26.33 -9.60 56.52
C GLU A 546 26.82 -11.06 56.52
N LEU A 547 26.84 -11.68 55.34
CA LEU A 547 27.21 -13.07 55.17
C LEU A 547 28.42 -13.19 54.25
N VAL A 548 29.33 -14.11 54.59
CA VAL A 548 30.46 -14.45 53.74
C VAL A 548 30.37 -15.92 53.37
N VAL A 549 30.23 -16.20 52.08
CA VAL A 549 30.17 -17.56 51.52
C VAL A 549 31.42 -17.83 50.71
N THR A 550 31.90 -19.07 50.72
CA THR A 550 33.10 -19.48 49.98
C THR A 550 32.72 -20.49 48.91
N MET A 551 33.27 -20.31 47.70
CA MET A 551 33.12 -21.26 46.60
C MET A 551 34.00 -22.49 46.79
N SER A 552 33.54 -23.65 46.33
CA SER A 552 34.36 -24.86 46.25
C SER A 552 35.59 -24.67 45.34
N GLU A 553 36.72 -25.30 45.67
CA GLU A 553 37.96 -25.23 44.87
C GLU A 553 37.83 -25.82 43.46
N GLY A 554 36.81 -26.66 43.22
CA GLY A 554 36.48 -27.23 41.90
C GLY A 554 35.07 -26.84 41.45
N ALA A 555 34.89 -26.66 40.14
CA ALA A 555 33.60 -26.45 39.50
C ALA A 555 33.07 -27.71 38.83
N LEU A 556 31.76 -27.91 38.91
CA LEU A 556 31.04 -28.82 38.01
C LEU A 556 30.81 -28.10 36.67
N LYS A 557 31.26 -28.70 35.57
CA LYS A 557 31.02 -28.16 34.22
C LYS A 557 29.71 -28.70 33.67
N LEU A 558 28.81 -27.80 33.26
CA LEU A 558 27.65 -28.17 32.46
C LEU A 558 28.12 -28.69 31.10
N LYS A 559 27.91 -29.98 30.82
CA LYS A 559 28.03 -30.49 29.46
C LYS A 559 26.84 -29.97 28.65
N LEU A 560 27.08 -29.03 27.75
CA LEU A 560 26.14 -28.69 26.70
C LEU A 560 25.93 -29.95 25.85
N ALA A 561 24.73 -30.53 25.90
CA ALA A 561 24.29 -31.44 24.86
C ALA A 561 24.07 -30.58 23.61
N ALA A 562 24.82 -30.88 22.54
CA ALA A 562 24.59 -30.28 21.24
C ALA A 562 23.33 -30.90 20.64
N GLU A 563 22.29 -30.10 20.42
CA GLU A 563 21.25 -30.33 19.41
C GLU A 563 21.12 -29.09 18.54
#